data_AF-A0A1H2X3R0-F1
#
_entry.id   AF-A0A1H2X3R0-F1
#
_cell.length_a   1.000
_cell.length_b   1.000
_cell.length_c   1.000
_cell.angle_alpha   90.00
_cell.angle_beta   90.00
_cell.angle_gamma   90.00
#
_symmetry.space_group_name_H-M   'P 1'
#
loop_
_entity.id
_entity.type
_entity.pdbx_description
1 polymer ?
#
loop_
_entity_poly.entity_id
_entity_poly.type
_entity_poly.pdbx_seq_one_letter_code
_entity_poly.pdbx_strand_id
1 'polypeptide(L)'
;MTELVTVLTDELLSGLEKEPFVLLHTIDADSGVPTSSVISWIYAVNRSTLRFAIDGRSRLTVNMTSKVDVSLTVFAPGTVQTIYGTARLVTEALEDVPFKLVCFDIDIASVRDAMFYGARLSARPEYEKTYDRRAADKLDGQVFAAMKKA
;
A
#
# COMPACT_ATOMS: atom_id res chain seq x y z
N MET A 1 -19.09 9.70 20.58
CA MET A 1 -18.76 8.97 19.33
C MET A 1 -17.68 9.75 18.63
N THR A 2 -16.46 9.23 18.59
CA THR A 2 -15.39 9.84 17.80
C THR A 2 -15.75 9.67 16.33
N GLU A 3 -15.67 10.75 15.55
CA GLU A 3 -15.97 10.75 14.12
C GLU A 3 -15.02 9.77 13.40
N LEU A 4 -15.56 8.95 12.49
CA LEU A 4 -14.77 8.01 11.71
C LEU A 4 -13.97 8.81 10.67
N VAL A 5 -12.65 8.82 10.81
CA VAL A 5 -11.76 9.41 9.81
C VAL A 5 -11.69 8.46 8.61
N THR A 6 -12.21 8.89 7.47
CA THR A 6 -12.31 8.09 6.24
C THR A 6 -11.39 8.60 5.13
N VAL A 7 -10.56 9.60 5.43
CA VAL A 7 -9.69 10.28 4.47
C VAL A 7 -8.27 10.42 5.00
N LEU A 8 -7.30 10.43 4.09
CA LEU A 8 -5.90 10.68 4.36
C LEU A 8 -5.68 12.15 4.75
N THR A 9 -4.99 12.34 5.88
CA THR A 9 -4.46 13.63 6.30
C THR A 9 -3.21 13.98 5.47
N ASP A 10 -2.74 15.22 5.58
CA ASP A 10 -1.56 15.67 4.85
C ASP A 10 -0.29 14.92 5.30
N GLU A 11 -0.21 14.55 6.59
CA GLU A 11 0.87 13.72 7.12
C GLU A 11 0.90 12.33 6.48
N LEU A 12 -0.27 11.74 6.25
CA LEU A 12 -0.39 10.44 5.59
C LEU A 12 -0.06 10.51 4.10
N LEU A 13 -0.49 11.57 3.43
CA LEU A 13 -0.09 11.83 2.04
C LEU A 13 1.44 11.94 1.94
N SER A 14 2.06 12.70 2.83
CA SER A 14 3.53 12.80 2.90
C SER A 14 4.22 11.46 3.21
N GLY A 15 3.61 10.61 4.05
CA GLY A 15 4.10 9.26 4.31
C GLY A 15 4.12 8.34 3.08
N LEU A 16 3.27 8.62 2.09
CA LEU A 16 3.16 7.89 0.83
C LEU A 16 3.95 8.53 -0.33
N GLU A 17 4.53 9.72 -0.11
CA GLU A 17 5.37 10.41 -1.09
C GLU A 17 6.81 9.87 -1.06
N LYS A 18 7.36 9.62 -2.25
CA LYS A 18 8.77 9.23 -2.51
C LYS A 18 9.20 7.97 -1.77
N GLU A 19 9.32 6.87 -2.50
CA GLU A 19 9.80 5.57 -1.99
C GLU A 19 9.01 5.07 -0.76
N PRO A 20 7.68 4.91 -0.88
CA PRO A 20 6.86 4.52 0.26
C PRO A 20 7.27 3.14 0.78
N PHE A 21 7.30 3.01 2.10
CA PHE A 21 7.51 1.76 2.82
C PHE A 21 6.28 1.51 3.69
N VAL A 22 5.43 0.58 3.28
CA VAL A 22 4.17 0.27 3.96
C VAL A 22 4.02 -1.22 4.15
N LEU A 23 3.27 -1.63 5.18
CA LEU A 23 2.88 -3.03 5.35
C LEU A 23 1.43 -3.18 4.89
N LEU A 24 1.23 -3.95 3.83
CA LEU A 24 -0.08 -4.41 3.40
C LEU A 24 -0.44 -5.68 4.17
N HIS A 25 -1.60 -5.66 4.81
CA HIS A 25 -2.18 -6.80 5.49
C HIS A 25 -3.39 -7.30 4.70
N THR A 26 -3.39 -8.60 4.42
CA THR A 26 -4.49 -9.28 3.73
C THR A 26 -4.94 -10.49 4.53
N ILE A 27 -6.02 -11.14 4.13
CA ILE A 27 -6.47 -12.40 4.74
C ILE A 27 -6.13 -13.53 3.77
N ASP A 28 -5.37 -14.52 4.23
CA ASP A 28 -5.01 -15.67 3.41
C ASP A 28 -6.28 -16.38 2.90
N ALA A 29 -6.35 -16.61 1.59
CA ALA A 29 -7.53 -17.16 0.94
C ALA A 29 -7.91 -18.55 1.47
N ASP A 30 -6.92 -19.39 1.76
CA ASP A 30 -7.13 -20.79 2.16
C ASP A 30 -7.38 -20.92 3.67
N SER A 31 -6.50 -20.34 4.49
CA SER A 31 -6.50 -20.52 5.95
C SER A 31 -7.38 -19.51 6.70
N GLY A 32 -7.68 -18.36 6.10
CA GLY A 32 -8.37 -17.26 6.78
C GLY A 32 -7.51 -16.52 7.81
N VAL A 33 -6.22 -16.82 7.89
CA VAL A 33 -5.27 -16.16 8.81
C VAL A 33 -4.79 -14.84 8.22
N PRO A 34 -4.61 -13.77 9.03
CA PRO A 34 -4.01 -12.54 8.56
C PRO A 34 -2.57 -12.74 8.04
N THR A 35 -2.23 -12.09 6.93
CA THR A 35 -0.88 -12.05 6.37
C THR A 35 -0.38 -10.62 6.38
N SER A 36 0.94 -10.44 6.40
CA SER A 36 1.56 -9.11 6.30
C SER A 36 2.69 -9.14 5.28
N SER A 37 2.79 -8.11 4.44
CA SER A 37 3.83 -7.99 3.41
C SER A 37 4.22 -6.53 3.20
N VAL A 38 5.51 -6.26 3.02
CA VAL A 38 6.00 -4.93 2.69
C VAL A 38 5.81 -4.67 1.19
N ILE A 39 5.28 -3.50 0.84
CA ILE A 39 5.15 -3.05 -0.56
C ILE A 39 5.63 -1.60 -0.70
N SER A 40 6.06 -1.23 -1.91
CA SER A 40 6.53 0.12 -2.24
C SER A 40 5.93 0.73 -3.51
N TRP A 41 5.23 -0.04 -4.33
CA TRP A 41 4.48 0.49 -5.47
C TRP A 41 3.06 0.86 -5.04
N ILE A 42 2.94 1.94 -4.30
CA ILE A 42 1.66 2.46 -3.79
C ILE A 42 1.66 3.99 -3.85
N TYR A 43 0.50 4.59 -4.09
CA TYR A 43 0.30 6.03 -3.98
C TYR A 43 -1.16 6.36 -3.65
N ALA A 44 -1.40 7.59 -3.19
CA ALA A 44 -2.75 8.10 -3.03
C ALA A 44 -3.28 8.63 -4.37
N VAL A 45 -4.38 8.03 -4.87
CA VAL A 45 -5.11 8.54 -6.05
C VAL A 45 -5.85 9.82 -5.67
N ASN A 46 -6.45 9.81 -4.49
CA ASN A 46 -7.10 10.94 -3.83
C ASN A 46 -7.10 10.66 -2.31
N ARG A 47 -7.74 11.52 -1.52
CA ARG A 47 -7.74 11.37 -0.05
C ARG A 47 -8.51 10.14 0.46
N SER A 48 -9.39 9.52 -0.31
CA SER A 48 -10.18 8.34 0.09
C SER A 48 -9.78 7.04 -0.63
N THR A 49 -8.79 7.10 -1.53
CA THR A 49 -8.42 5.96 -2.39
C THR A 49 -6.90 5.86 -2.54
N LEU A 50 -6.36 4.69 -2.22
CA LEU A 50 -4.98 4.31 -2.52
C LEU A 50 -4.94 3.41 -3.73
N ARG A 51 -3.87 3.46 -4.52
CA ARG A 51 -3.61 2.53 -5.61
C ARG A 51 -2.25 1.90 -5.47
N PHE A 52 -2.16 0.61 -5.76
CA PHE A 52 -0.91 -0.13 -5.69
C PHE A 52 -0.83 -1.25 -6.74
N ALA A 53 0.37 -1.76 -6.95
CA ALA A 53 0.66 -2.88 -7.85
C ALA A 53 1.34 -4.03 -7.11
N ILE A 54 0.99 -5.26 -7.50
CA ILE A 54 1.52 -6.50 -6.94
C ILE A 54 1.94 -7.42 -8.09
N ASP A 55 3.01 -8.19 -7.92
CA ASP A 55 3.37 -9.25 -8.86
C ASP A 55 2.19 -10.21 -9.08
N GLY A 56 1.81 -10.47 -10.33
CA GLY A 56 0.68 -11.33 -10.67
C GLY A 56 0.82 -12.79 -10.24
N ARG A 57 2.00 -13.22 -9.80
CA ARG A 57 2.27 -14.56 -9.22
C ARG A 57 2.12 -14.56 -7.70
N SER A 58 1.98 -13.40 -7.06
CA SER A 58 1.86 -13.27 -5.62
C SER A 58 0.52 -13.82 -5.12
N ARG A 59 0.57 -14.58 -4.01
CA ARG A 59 -0.63 -15.02 -3.29
C ARG A 59 -1.50 -13.85 -2.82
N LEU A 60 -0.94 -12.66 -2.65
CA LEU A 60 -1.69 -11.47 -2.26
C LEU A 60 -2.82 -11.14 -3.26
N THR A 61 -2.60 -11.43 -4.55
CA THR A 61 -3.64 -11.25 -5.58
C THR A 61 -4.86 -12.13 -5.30
N VAL A 62 -4.62 -13.42 -5.02
CA VAL A 62 -5.64 -14.42 -4.65
C VAL A 62 -6.33 -14.05 -3.33
N ASN A 63 -5.56 -13.59 -2.35
CA ASN A 63 -6.09 -13.16 -1.06
C ASN A 63 -7.11 -12.03 -1.26
N MET A 64 -6.74 -10.97 -1.96
CA MET A 64 -7.59 -9.78 -2.11
C MET A 64 -8.78 -10.00 -3.05
N THR A 65 -8.69 -10.90 -4.03
CA THR A 65 -9.86 -11.26 -4.86
C THR A 65 -10.83 -12.18 -4.13
N SER A 66 -10.36 -12.95 -3.15
CA SER A 66 -11.20 -13.89 -2.37
C SER A 66 -11.77 -13.25 -1.10
N LYS A 67 -10.99 -12.39 -0.46
CA LYS A 67 -11.28 -11.69 0.80
C LYS A 67 -10.81 -10.25 0.66
N VAL A 68 -11.75 -9.36 0.31
CA VAL A 68 -11.45 -7.98 -0.07
C VAL A 68 -11.00 -7.10 1.09
N ASP A 69 -11.27 -7.49 2.34
CA ASP A 69 -10.87 -6.72 3.52
C ASP A 69 -9.35 -6.69 3.67
N VAL A 70 -8.81 -5.48 3.71
CA VAL A 70 -7.37 -5.22 3.85
C VAL A 70 -7.12 -4.13 4.88
N SER A 71 -5.89 -4.11 5.40
CA SER A 71 -5.38 -2.94 6.09
C SER A 71 -3.96 -2.60 5.65
N LEU A 72 -3.58 -1.34 5.83
CA LEU A 72 -2.28 -0.82 5.45
C LEU A 72 -1.69 -0.06 6.63
N THR A 73 -0.50 -0.45 7.05
CA THR A 73 0.28 0.32 8.02
C THR A 73 1.16 1.33 7.29
N VAL A 74 0.99 2.61 7.61
CA VAL A 74 1.75 3.73 7.07
C VAL A 74 2.57 4.37 8.18
N PHE A 75 3.86 4.57 7.92
CA PHE A 75 4.77 5.28 8.81
C PHE A 75 4.86 6.73 8.38
N ALA A 76 4.37 7.64 9.23
CA ALA A 76 4.38 9.07 8.98
C ALA A 76 5.22 9.78 10.07
N PRO A 77 5.69 11.02 9.83
CA PRO A 77 6.42 11.76 10.85
C PRO A 77 5.65 11.82 12.18
N GLY A 78 6.24 11.26 13.24
CA GLY A 78 5.66 11.28 14.58
C GLY A 78 4.58 10.22 14.88
N THR A 79 4.12 9.41 13.92
CA THR A 79 3.02 8.45 14.15
C THR A 79 3.11 7.21 13.26
N VAL A 80 2.41 6.16 13.66
CA VAL A 80 2.13 4.99 12.83
C VAL A 80 0.61 4.90 12.72
N GLN A 81 0.10 4.85 11.50
CA GLN A 81 -1.33 4.82 11.25
C GLN A 81 -1.71 3.53 10.53
N THR A 82 -2.87 2.99 10.85
CA THR A 82 -3.47 1.87 10.13
C THR A 82 -4.68 2.36 9.36
N ILE A 83 -4.65 2.15 8.05
CA ILE A 83 -5.75 2.42 7.13
C ILE A 83 -6.48 1.09 6.92
N TYR A 84 -7.79 1.07 7.14
CA TYR A 84 -8.66 -0.08 6.88
C TYR A 84 -9.53 0.22 5.67
N GLY A 85 -9.75 -0.77 4.82
CA GLY A 85 -10.55 -0.61 3.62
C GLY A 85 -10.77 -1.91 2.87
N THR A 86 -11.29 -1.79 1.66
CA THR A 86 -11.51 -2.93 0.77
C THR A 86 -10.67 -2.80 -0.49
N ALA A 87 -9.98 -3.87 -0.86
CA ALA A 87 -9.24 -3.96 -2.10
C ALA A 87 -10.20 -4.20 -3.28
N ARG A 88 -10.03 -3.41 -4.35
CA ARG A 88 -10.79 -3.52 -5.59
C ARG A 88 -9.83 -3.66 -6.76
N LEU A 89 -10.01 -4.70 -7.57
CA LEU A 89 -9.20 -4.91 -8.77
C LEU A 89 -9.40 -3.75 -9.76
N VAL A 90 -8.29 -3.18 -10.23
CA VAL A 90 -8.27 -2.16 -11.29
C VAL A 90 -7.96 -2.82 -12.63
N THR A 91 -6.88 -3.62 -12.68
CA THR A 91 -6.52 -4.42 -13.86
C THR A 91 -5.71 -5.64 -13.45
N GLU A 92 -5.91 -6.75 -14.18
CA GLU A 92 -5.14 -7.99 -14.00
C GLU A 92 -3.72 -7.92 -14.59
N ALA A 93 -3.46 -6.95 -15.47
CA ALA A 93 -2.17 -6.76 -16.11
C ALA A 93 -1.96 -5.28 -16.46
N LEU A 94 -0.97 -4.66 -15.82
CA LEU A 94 -0.46 -3.36 -16.25
C LEU A 94 0.24 -3.48 -17.61
N GLU A 95 0.02 -2.50 -18.47
CA GLU A 95 0.75 -2.34 -19.73
C GLU A 95 2.10 -1.62 -19.50
N ASP A 96 2.99 -1.66 -20.49
CA ASP A 96 4.30 -0.97 -20.48
C ASP A 96 5.27 -1.37 -19.32
N VAL A 97 5.05 -2.51 -18.68
CA VAL A 97 5.92 -3.07 -17.62
C VAL A 97 6.56 -4.41 -18.06
N PRO A 98 7.74 -4.77 -17.54
CA PRO A 98 8.49 -5.94 -18.05
C PRO A 98 7.91 -7.30 -17.64
N PHE A 99 6.91 -7.34 -16.75
CA PHE A 99 6.24 -8.57 -16.31
C PHE A 99 4.83 -8.27 -15.80
N LYS A 100 4.02 -9.31 -15.62
CA LYS A 100 2.62 -9.19 -15.19
C LYS A 100 2.53 -8.61 -13.77
N LEU A 101 2.04 -7.38 -13.68
CA LEU A 101 1.67 -6.72 -12.43
C LEU A 101 0.16 -6.53 -12.40
N VAL A 102 -0.47 -6.92 -11.28
CA VAL A 102 -1.89 -6.72 -11.02
C VAL A 102 -2.05 -5.43 -10.22
N CYS A 103 -3.00 -4.59 -10.61
CA CYS A 103 -3.24 -3.30 -9.96
C CYS A 103 -4.55 -3.32 -9.18
N PHE A 104 -4.51 -2.77 -7.97
CA PHE A 104 -5.65 -2.67 -7.06
C PHE A 104 -5.78 -1.25 -6.52
N ASP A 105 -7.01 -0.87 -6.23
CA ASP A 105 -7.34 0.26 -5.37
C ASP A 105 -7.69 -0.24 -3.95
N ILE A 106 -7.44 0.57 -2.94
CA ILE A 106 -8.04 0.43 -1.61
C ILE A 106 -9.02 1.58 -1.42
N ASP A 107 -10.30 1.26 -1.29
CA ASP A 107 -11.32 2.21 -0.88
C ASP A 107 -11.29 2.33 0.65
N ILE A 108 -10.94 3.51 1.17
CA ILE A 108 -10.66 3.73 2.60
C ILE A 108 -11.97 3.75 3.40
N ALA A 109 -12.08 2.85 4.36
CA ALA A 109 -13.21 2.75 5.28
C ALA A 109 -12.95 3.43 6.63
N SER A 110 -11.71 3.37 7.13
CA SER A 110 -11.31 4.13 8.32
C SER A 110 -9.80 4.26 8.45
N VAL A 111 -9.35 5.30 9.14
CA VAL A 111 -7.95 5.54 9.52
C VAL A 111 -7.87 5.58 11.03
N ARG A 112 -6.89 4.87 11.61
CA ARG A 112 -6.68 4.81 13.07
C ARG A 112 -5.23 5.00 13.42
N ASP A 113 -4.99 5.73 14.51
CA ASP A 113 -3.68 5.79 15.13
C ASP A 113 -3.34 4.41 15.72
N ALA A 114 -2.22 3.86 15.26
CA ALA A 114 -1.66 2.61 15.72
C ALA A 114 -0.47 2.85 16.66
N MET A 115 -0.11 4.11 16.91
CA MET A 115 0.91 4.47 17.89
C MET A 115 0.40 4.23 19.31
N PHE A 116 1.24 3.66 20.16
CA PHE A 116 0.93 3.49 21.57
C PHE A 116 1.05 4.82 22.34
N TYR A 117 0.31 4.92 23.44
CA TYR A 117 0.27 6.12 24.25
C TYR A 117 1.65 6.49 24.83
N GLY A 118 1.95 7.78 24.87
CA GLY A 118 3.15 8.33 25.49
C GLY A 118 4.40 8.33 24.60
N ALA A 119 4.28 8.01 23.31
CA ALA A 119 5.40 8.03 22.38
C ALA A 119 5.01 8.58 21.01
N ARG A 120 6.03 8.87 20.20
CA ARG A 120 5.92 9.26 18.79
C ARG A 120 6.97 8.50 17.99
N LEU A 121 6.69 8.28 16.70
CA LEU A 121 7.69 7.71 15.80
C LEU A 121 8.82 8.73 15.56
N SER A 122 10.03 8.42 16.02
CA SER A 122 11.18 9.33 15.93
C SER A 122 11.77 9.41 14.51
N ALA A 123 11.78 8.30 13.78
CA ALA A 123 12.23 8.19 12.40
C ALA A 123 11.40 7.14 11.67
N ARG A 124 11.20 7.34 10.36
CA ARG A 124 10.54 6.34 9.51
C ARG A 124 11.49 5.17 9.23
N PRO A 125 10.98 3.97 8.91
CA PRO A 125 11.80 2.91 8.34
C PRO A 125 12.47 3.39 7.05
N GLU A 126 13.75 3.06 6.91
CA GLU A 126 14.54 3.26 5.70
C GLU A 126 14.86 1.89 5.10
N TYR A 127 14.96 1.82 3.78
CA TYR A 127 15.38 0.61 3.07
C TYR A 127 16.39 0.96 1.99
N GLU A 128 17.25 0.01 1.66
CA GLU A 128 18.23 0.15 0.60
C GLU A 128 18.02 -0.90 -0.48
N LYS A 129 18.32 -0.51 -1.73
CA LYS A 129 18.30 -1.43 -2.86
C LYS A 129 19.61 -2.22 -2.87
N THR A 130 19.50 -3.53 -2.73
CA THR A 130 20.66 -4.43 -2.63
C THR A 130 21.19 -4.93 -3.99
N TYR A 131 20.57 -4.51 -5.09
CA TYR A 131 20.93 -4.86 -6.47
C TYR A 131 21.10 -3.58 -7.31
N ASP A 132 21.20 -3.71 -8.64
CA ASP A 132 21.41 -2.57 -9.56
C ASP A 132 20.36 -1.47 -9.34
N ARG A 133 20.77 -0.42 -8.64
CA ARG A 133 19.93 0.72 -8.27
C ARG A 133 19.34 1.41 -9.50
N ARG A 134 20.12 1.55 -10.57
CA ARG A 134 19.65 2.23 -11.80
C ARG A 134 18.56 1.41 -12.48
N ALA A 135 18.73 0.10 -12.54
CA ALA A 135 17.70 -0.80 -13.08
C ALA A 135 16.43 -0.78 -12.22
N ALA A 136 16.58 -0.79 -10.90
CA ALA A 136 15.48 -0.71 -9.95
C ALA A 136 14.71 0.61 -10.05
N ASP A 137 15.40 1.76 -10.05
CA ASP A 137 14.79 3.09 -10.19
C ASP A 137 14.04 3.22 -11.53
N LYS A 138 14.60 2.64 -12.60
CA LYS A 138 13.94 2.58 -13.91
C LYS A 138 12.65 1.75 -13.84
N LEU A 139 12.69 0.58 -13.21
CA LEU A 139 11.52 -0.29 -13.04
C LEU A 139 10.43 0.42 -12.24
N ASP A 140 10.77 1.04 -11.11
CA ASP A 140 9.83 1.80 -10.28
C ASP A 140 9.13 2.88 -11.11
N GLY A 141 9.91 3.65 -11.89
CA GLY A 141 9.35 4.67 -12.79
C GLY A 141 8.36 4.10 -13.80
N GLN A 142 8.66 2.94 -14.41
CA GLN A 142 7.74 2.26 -15.34
C GLN A 142 6.46 1.80 -14.64
N VAL A 143 6.58 1.21 -13.45
CA VAL A 143 5.42 0.72 -12.68
C VAL A 143 4.52 1.88 -12.27
N PHE A 144 5.07 2.97 -11.71
CA PHE A 144 4.28 4.14 -11.33
C PHE A 144 3.62 4.82 -12.54
N ALA A 145 4.29 4.86 -13.69
CA ALA A 145 3.69 5.38 -14.92
C ALA A 145 2.52 4.50 -15.39
N ALA A 146 2.69 3.18 -15.38
CA ALA A 146 1.65 2.24 -15.77
C ALA A 146 0.43 2.29 -14.83
N MET A 147 0.65 2.33 -13.51
CA MET A 147 -0.44 2.44 -12.52
C MET A 147 -1.28 3.72 -12.66
N LYS A 148 -0.70 4.81 -13.20
CA LYS A 148 -1.41 6.07 -13.46
C LYS A 148 -2.25 6.06 -14.73
N LYS A 149 -1.97 5.13 -15.65
CA LYS A 149 -2.72 4.94 -16.91
C LYS A 149 -3.88 3.94 -16.76
N ALA A 150 -3.75 3.00 -15.82
CA ALA A 150 -4.77 1.99 -15.52
C ALA A 150 -6.05 2.61 -14.97
#